data_AF-A0A3P7EKF2-F1
#
_entry.id   AF-A0A3P7EKF2-F1
#
_cell.length_a   1.000
_cell.length_b   1.000
_cell.length_c   1.000
_cell.angle_alpha   90.00
_cell.angle_beta   90.00
_cell.angle_gamma   90.00
#
_symmetry.space_group_name_H-M   'P 1'
#
loop_
_entity.id
_entity.type
_entity.pdbx_description
1 polymer ?
#
loop_
_entity_poly.entity_id
_entity_poly.type
_entity_poly.pdbx_seq_one_letter_code
_entity_poly.pdbx_strand_id
1 'polypeptide(L)'
;MIQKELSEISNDPPPNCSAFPRGDNLYEWISTILGPPGSVYEGGIFYLDIHFPLDYPFKPPKVTFKTRIYHCNINSHGVICLDILKDNWSPALTISKLLLSICSLLTDCNPADPLVGSIASQYVNNRSEHDRTAKLWTKKYASAIAYNYSGSSRPVARDISDTLQDNEAAQSSPEVDDENTSSSTSPSVESSNGNQ
;
A
#
# COMPACT_ATOMS: atom_id res chain seq x y z
N MET A 1 -14.37 -24.65 5.68
CA MET A 1 -14.24 -23.33 6.32
C MET A 1 -13.38 -22.40 5.46
N ILE A 2 -12.09 -22.66 5.28
CA ILE A 2 -11.15 -21.79 4.55
C ILE A 2 -11.64 -21.38 3.14
N GLN A 3 -12.17 -22.32 2.34
CA GLN A 3 -12.73 -22.00 1.02
C GLN A 3 -13.94 -21.05 1.07
N LYS A 4 -14.76 -21.14 2.13
CA LYS A 4 -15.89 -20.23 2.34
C LYS A 4 -15.39 -18.81 2.61
N GLU A 5 -14.37 -18.68 3.47
CA GLU A 5 -13.77 -17.37 3.78
C GLU A 5 -13.00 -16.79 2.59
N LEU A 6 -12.38 -17.63 1.77
CA LEU A 6 -11.76 -17.19 0.52
C LEU A 6 -12.81 -16.60 -0.43
N SER A 7 -13.96 -17.27 -0.55
CA SER A 7 -15.09 -16.76 -1.34
C SER A 7 -15.64 -15.46 -0.75
N GLU A 8 -15.75 -15.36 0.58
CA GLU A 8 -16.19 -14.13 1.28
C GLU A 8 -15.28 -12.95 0.94
N ILE A 9 -13.96 -13.08 1.14
CA ILE A 9 -12.99 -12.01 0.84
C ILE A 9 -12.94 -11.68 -0.66
N SER A 10 -13.12 -12.67 -1.54
CA SER A 10 -13.09 -12.44 -2.99
C SER A 10 -14.33 -11.66 -3.47
N ASN A 11 -15.49 -11.90 -2.85
CA ASN A 11 -16.75 -11.27 -3.24
C ASN A 11 -16.97 -9.92 -2.54
N ASP A 12 -16.54 -9.78 -1.29
CA ASP A 12 -16.70 -8.58 -0.48
C ASP A 12 -15.42 -8.32 0.34
N PRO A 13 -14.36 -7.79 -0.31
CA PRO A 13 -13.09 -7.58 0.36
C PRO A 13 -13.21 -6.48 1.43
N PRO A 14 -12.62 -6.68 2.63
CA PRO A 14 -12.61 -5.65 3.65
C PRO A 14 -11.90 -4.38 3.14
N PRO A 15 -12.40 -3.17 3.48
CA PRO A 15 -11.77 -1.93 3.06
C PRO A 15 -10.28 -1.90 3.40
N ASN A 16 -9.47 -1.42 2.45
CA ASN A 16 -8.01 -1.31 2.57
C ASN A 16 -7.27 -2.64 2.79
N CYS A 17 -7.94 -3.79 2.62
CA CYS A 17 -7.37 -5.10 2.88
C CYS A 17 -7.56 -6.03 1.67
N SER A 18 -6.61 -6.93 1.47
CA SER A 18 -6.76 -8.05 0.55
C SER A 18 -6.11 -9.29 1.15
N ALA A 19 -6.59 -10.48 0.79
CA ALA A 19 -5.96 -11.73 1.15
C ALA A 19 -6.26 -12.81 0.10
N PHE A 20 -5.26 -13.65 -0.19
CA PHE A 20 -5.37 -14.73 -1.16
C PHE A 20 -4.38 -15.87 -0.86
N PRO A 21 -4.65 -17.10 -1.30
CA PRO A 21 -3.75 -18.24 -1.11
C PRO A 21 -2.39 -18.01 -1.79
N ARG A 22 -1.34 -18.50 -1.14
CA ARG A 22 0.03 -18.52 -1.65
C ARG A 22 0.16 -19.70 -2.63
N GLY A 23 0.01 -19.40 -3.92
CA GLY A 23 0.01 -20.44 -4.96
C GLY A 23 -1.14 -21.42 -4.73
N ASP A 24 -0.84 -22.71 -4.74
CA ASP A 24 -1.85 -23.76 -4.61
C ASP A 24 -2.12 -24.19 -3.15
N ASN A 25 -1.38 -23.65 -2.18
CA ASN A 25 -1.55 -24.00 -0.77
C ASN A 25 -2.67 -23.16 -0.11
N LEU A 26 -3.82 -23.78 0.10
CA LEU A 26 -4.97 -23.12 0.76
C LEU A 26 -4.74 -22.78 2.24
N TYR A 27 -3.72 -23.33 2.91
CA TYR A 27 -3.41 -23.09 4.32
C TYR A 27 -2.35 -22.01 4.53
N GLU A 28 -1.85 -21.40 3.47
CA GLU A 28 -0.90 -20.29 3.51
C GLU A 28 -1.45 -19.17 2.66
N TRP A 29 -1.78 -18.03 3.26
CA TRP A 29 -2.26 -16.87 2.52
C TRP A 29 -1.27 -15.72 2.63
N ILE A 30 -1.27 -14.90 1.59
CA ILE A 30 -0.64 -13.58 1.58
C ILE A 30 -1.77 -12.57 1.73
N SER A 31 -1.56 -11.58 2.59
CA SER A 31 -2.46 -10.47 2.77
C SER A 31 -1.74 -9.14 2.60
N THR A 32 -2.47 -8.14 2.12
CA THR A 32 -2.02 -6.76 2.06
C THR A 32 -2.96 -5.89 2.87
N ILE A 33 -2.41 -4.99 3.67
CA ILE A 33 -3.12 -3.91 4.35
C ILE A 33 -2.57 -2.58 3.81
N LEU A 34 -3.45 -1.74 3.27
CA LEU A 34 -3.13 -0.35 2.97
C LEU A 34 -3.20 0.45 4.27
N GLY A 35 -2.19 1.28 4.50
CA GLY A 35 -2.12 2.12 5.68
C GLY A 35 -3.38 2.98 5.84
N PRO A 36 -4.07 2.92 6.99
CA PRO A 36 -5.34 3.61 7.18
C PRO A 36 -5.21 5.13 6.94
N PRO A 37 -6.17 5.77 6.25
CA PRO A 37 -6.21 7.23 6.10
C PRO A 37 -6.21 7.95 7.44
N GLY A 38 -5.49 9.06 7.55
CA GLY A 38 -5.31 9.84 8.78
C GLY A 38 -4.32 9.25 9.78
N SER A 39 -3.80 8.04 9.54
CA SER A 39 -2.80 7.41 10.41
C SER A 39 -1.37 7.77 10.00
N VAL A 40 -0.40 7.46 10.87
CA VAL A 40 1.05 7.57 10.55
C VAL A 40 1.52 6.55 9.49
N TYR A 41 0.64 5.61 9.14
CA TYR A 41 0.89 4.55 8.17
C TYR A 41 0.27 4.84 6.80
N GLU A 42 -0.51 5.93 6.67
CA GLU A 42 -1.17 6.34 5.43
C GLU A 42 -0.21 6.33 4.22
N GLY A 43 -0.69 5.77 3.11
CA GLY A 43 0.07 5.61 1.86
C GLY A 43 1.06 4.44 1.88
N GLY A 44 1.23 3.73 3.00
CA GLY A 44 2.01 2.50 3.09
C GLY A 44 1.25 1.25 2.62
N ILE A 45 1.99 0.27 2.13
CA ILE A 45 1.51 -1.07 1.77
C ILE A 45 2.21 -2.09 2.67
N PHE A 46 1.44 -2.75 3.53
CA PHE A 46 1.95 -3.72 4.49
C PHE A 46 1.57 -5.13 4.06
N TYR A 47 2.58 -5.99 3.85
CA TYR A 47 2.38 -7.39 3.52
C TYR A 47 2.41 -8.23 4.79
N LEU A 48 1.49 -9.19 4.87
CA LEU A 48 1.36 -10.14 5.97
C LEU A 48 1.29 -11.57 5.41
N ASP A 49 1.90 -12.50 6.14
CA ASP A 49 1.69 -13.92 5.95
C ASP A 49 0.63 -14.41 6.94
N ILE A 50 -0.30 -15.25 6.47
CA ILE A 50 -1.33 -15.91 7.28
C ILE A 50 -1.15 -17.42 7.11
N HIS A 51 -0.94 -18.14 8.20
CA HIS A 51 -0.83 -19.60 8.20
C HIS A 51 -1.96 -20.20 9.02
N PHE A 52 -2.77 -21.04 8.40
CA PHE A 52 -3.88 -21.72 9.05
C PHE A 52 -3.39 -23.00 9.72
N PRO A 53 -3.69 -23.23 11.01
CA PRO A 53 -3.39 -24.51 11.64
C PRO A 53 -4.35 -25.61 11.14
N LEU A 54 -3.96 -26.88 11.33
CA LEU A 54 -4.77 -28.04 10.89
C LEU A 54 -6.15 -28.12 11.55
N ASP A 55 -6.29 -27.56 12.74
CA ASP A 55 -7.52 -27.51 13.53
C ASP A 55 -8.26 -26.17 13.39
N TYR A 56 -7.95 -25.37 12.37
CA TYR A 56 -8.74 -24.19 12.04
C TYR A 56 -10.21 -24.58 11.70
N PRO A 57 -11.23 -23.88 12.24
CA PRO A 57 -11.18 -22.60 12.95
C PRO A 57 -11.16 -22.69 14.49
N PHE A 58 -10.90 -23.87 15.08
CA PHE A 58 -10.84 -24.02 16.54
C PHE A 58 -9.59 -23.40 17.16
N LYS A 59 -8.51 -23.27 16.39
CA LYS A 59 -7.35 -22.44 16.72
C LYS A 59 -7.22 -21.25 15.77
N PRO A 60 -6.71 -20.10 16.25
CA PRO A 60 -6.48 -18.93 15.41
C PRO A 60 -5.42 -19.20 14.34
N PRO A 61 -5.49 -18.50 13.19
CA PRO A 61 -4.42 -18.50 12.21
C PRO A 61 -3.22 -17.73 12.77
N LYS A 62 -2.01 -18.13 12.38
CA LYS A 62 -0.80 -17.37 12.69
C LYS A 62 -0.62 -16.27 11.65
N VAL A 63 -0.68 -15.02 12.09
CA VAL A 63 -0.45 -13.84 11.24
C VAL A 63 0.91 -13.23 11.56
N THR A 64 1.67 -12.82 10.53
CA THR A 64 3.00 -12.22 10.70
C THR A 64 3.22 -11.11 9.68
N PHE A 65 3.61 -9.92 10.15
CA PHE A 65 4.03 -8.82 9.28
C PHE A 65 5.34 -9.17 8.57
N LYS A 66 5.34 -9.01 7.25
CA LYS A 66 6.53 -9.14 6.38
C LYS A 66 7.14 -7.78 6.10
N THR A 67 6.30 -6.78 5.92
CA THR A 67 6.74 -5.38 5.89
C THR A 67 7.14 -4.93 7.29
N ARG A 68 8.35 -4.40 7.44
CA ARG A 68 8.80 -3.81 8.70
C ARG A 68 7.94 -2.59 9.05
N ILE A 69 7.54 -2.49 10.30
CA ILE A 69 6.67 -1.42 10.81
C ILE A 69 7.17 -0.94 12.17
N TYR A 70 6.97 0.36 12.44
CA TYR A 70 7.26 0.97 13.74
C TYR A 70 5.96 1.06 14.53
N HIS A 71 5.66 0.08 15.38
CA HIS A 71 4.38 -0.05 16.07
C HIS A 71 4.55 -0.67 17.46
N CYS A 72 3.81 -0.22 18.47
CA CYS A 72 3.97 -0.66 19.86
C CYS A 72 3.54 -2.13 20.10
N ASN A 73 2.53 -2.61 19.37
CA ASN A 73 2.03 -3.99 19.43
C ASN A 73 2.57 -4.92 18.33
N ILE A 74 3.56 -4.50 17.52
CA ILE A 74 4.17 -5.35 16.48
C ILE A 74 5.69 -5.32 16.65
N ASN A 75 6.32 -6.48 16.86
CA ASN A 75 7.77 -6.52 17.08
C ASN A 75 8.57 -6.58 15.76
N SER A 76 9.90 -6.55 15.86
CA SER A 76 10.82 -6.59 14.71
C SER A 76 10.75 -7.88 13.88
N HIS A 77 10.21 -8.96 14.45
CA HIS A 77 9.96 -10.22 13.75
C HIS A 77 8.58 -10.29 13.10
N GLY A 78 7.78 -9.21 13.21
CA GLY A 78 6.44 -9.12 12.63
C GLY A 78 5.35 -9.81 13.45
N VAL A 79 5.65 -10.26 14.68
CA VAL A 79 4.65 -10.83 15.58
C VAL A 79 3.74 -9.72 16.11
N ILE A 80 2.44 -9.98 16.11
CA ILE A 80 1.39 -9.04 16.53
C ILE A 80 0.90 -9.45 17.92
N CYS A 81 0.79 -8.51 18.87
CA CYS A 81 -0.03 -8.71 20.07
C CYS A 81 -1.43 -8.17 19.80
N LEU A 82 -2.35 -9.10 19.56
CA LEU A 82 -3.76 -8.85 19.41
C LEU A 82 -4.48 -10.01 20.10
N ASP A 83 -5.41 -9.70 20.97
CA ASP A 83 -6.11 -10.67 21.84
C ASP A 83 -6.92 -11.70 21.05
N ILE A 84 -7.52 -11.30 19.93
CA ILE A 84 -8.24 -12.22 19.03
C ILE A 84 -7.32 -13.23 18.34
N LEU A 85 -5.99 -13.03 18.35
CA LEU A 85 -5.01 -14.03 17.89
C LEU A 85 -4.57 -14.98 19.02
N LYS A 86 -5.12 -14.84 20.21
CA LYS A 86 -4.79 -15.59 21.42
C LYS A 86 -6.08 -16.04 22.14
N ASP A 87 -6.35 -15.46 23.30
CA ASP A 87 -7.37 -15.93 24.25
C ASP A 87 -8.80 -15.56 23.83
N ASN A 88 -8.95 -14.52 22.99
CA ASN A 88 -10.25 -14.06 22.51
C ASN A 88 -10.57 -14.54 21.08
N TRP A 89 -9.83 -15.53 20.57
CA TRP A 89 -10.18 -16.16 19.30
C TRP A 89 -11.50 -16.93 19.45
N SER A 90 -12.39 -16.77 18.46
CA SER A 90 -13.62 -17.54 18.34
C SER A 90 -13.71 -18.15 16.95
N PRO A 91 -14.15 -19.41 16.79
CA PRO A 91 -14.39 -20.02 15.48
C PRO A 91 -15.38 -19.28 14.58
N ALA A 92 -16.13 -18.31 15.13
CA ALA A 92 -17.03 -17.42 14.39
C ALA A 92 -16.34 -16.16 13.82
N LEU A 93 -15.08 -15.92 14.16
CA LEU A 93 -14.26 -14.87 13.54
C LEU A 93 -13.79 -15.34 12.17
N THR A 94 -13.85 -14.43 11.19
CA THR A 94 -13.37 -14.66 9.83
C THR A 94 -12.06 -13.92 9.61
N ILE A 95 -11.30 -14.30 8.58
CA ILE A 95 -10.11 -13.56 8.15
C ILE A 95 -10.44 -12.11 7.83
N SER A 96 -11.62 -11.82 7.26
CA SER A 96 -12.05 -10.44 7.02
C SER A 96 -12.09 -9.63 8.32
N LYS A 97 -12.74 -10.18 9.37
CA LYS A 97 -12.81 -9.54 10.69
C LYS A 97 -11.44 -9.40 11.33
N LEU A 98 -10.59 -10.41 11.19
CA LEU A 98 -9.21 -10.38 11.70
C LEU A 98 -8.39 -9.26 11.06
N LEU A 99 -8.45 -9.12 9.73
CA LEU A 99 -7.75 -8.04 9.02
C LEU A 99 -8.28 -6.66 9.40
N LEU A 100 -9.61 -6.52 9.57
CA LEU A 100 -10.21 -5.28 10.07
C LEU A 100 -9.72 -4.93 11.49
N SER A 101 -9.60 -5.91 12.39
CA SER A 101 -9.04 -5.69 13.72
C SER A 101 -7.57 -5.26 13.68
N ILE A 102 -6.77 -5.79 12.75
CA ILE A 102 -5.38 -5.35 12.55
C ILE A 102 -5.36 -3.91 12.00
N CYS A 103 -6.24 -3.55 11.06
CA CYS A 103 -6.38 -2.16 10.59
C CYS A 103 -6.75 -1.20 11.71
N SER A 104 -7.70 -1.59 12.58
CA SER A 104 -8.04 -0.79 13.75
C SER A 104 -6.86 -0.63 14.69
N LEU A 105 -6.05 -1.68 14.90
CA LEU A 105 -4.83 -1.60 15.70
C LEU A 105 -3.80 -0.62 15.11
N LEU A 106 -3.67 -0.54 13.78
CA LEU A 106 -2.81 0.43 13.12
C LEU A 106 -3.31 1.88 13.28
N THR A 107 -4.63 2.09 13.35
CA THR A 107 -5.19 3.42 13.64
C THR A 107 -4.99 3.80 15.10
N ASP A 108 -5.27 2.85 16.01
CA ASP A 108 -5.25 3.04 17.46
C ASP A 108 -4.34 2.00 18.13
N CYS A 109 -3.06 2.36 18.33
CA CYS A 109 -2.10 1.54 19.07
C CYS A 109 -2.60 1.29 20.49
N ASN A 110 -2.32 0.10 21.06
CA ASN A 110 -2.60 -0.20 22.46
C ASN A 110 -1.30 -0.12 23.30
N PRO A 111 -0.94 1.05 23.86
CA PRO A 111 0.28 1.19 24.66
C PRO A 111 0.20 0.54 26.05
N ALA A 112 -0.97 0.08 26.50
CA ALA A 112 -1.14 -0.57 27.80
C ALA A 112 -0.69 -2.05 27.79
N ASP A 113 -0.70 -2.70 26.62
CA ASP A 113 -0.18 -4.05 26.41
C ASP A 113 0.79 -4.11 25.21
N PRO A 114 1.99 -3.50 25.31
CA PRO A 114 2.90 -3.38 24.19
C PRO A 114 3.83 -4.59 24.07
N LEU A 115 4.14 -4.99 22.83
CA LEU A 115 5.29 -5.87 22.57
C LEU A 115 6.61 -5.12 22.60
N VAL A 116 6.58 -3.83 22.26
CA VAL A 116 7.77 -2.98 22.18
C VAL A 116 7.59 -1.78 23.10
N GLY A 117 8.00 -1.94 24.36
CA GLY A 117 7.81 -0.95 25.42
C GLY A 117 8.44 0.42 25.13
N SER A 118 9.56 0.47 24.40
CA SER A 118 10.18 1.74 24.00
C SER A 118 9.31 2.54 23.03
N ILE A 119 8.67 1.87 22.06
CA ILE A 119 7.75 2.51 21.10
C ILE A 119 6.49 2.97 21.84
N ALA A 120 5.96 2.15 22.75
CA ALA A 120 4.80 2.52 23.59
C ALA A 120 5.08 3.75 24.45
N SER A 121 6.25 3.79 25.11
CA SER A 121 6.69 4.94 25.90
C SER A 121 6.80 6.20 25.03
N GLN A 122 7.37 6.09 23.84
CA GLN A 122 7.45 7.23 22.91
C GLN A 122 6.06 7.65 22.41
N TYR A 123 5.15 6.71 22.13
CA TYR A 123 3.78 7.00 21.72
C TYR A 123 3.03 7.82 22.77
N VAL A 124 3.18 7.48 24.04
CA VAL A 124 2.50 8.15 25.18
C VAL A 124 3.20 9.46 25.55
N ASN A 125 4.53 9.47 25.64
CA ASN A 125 5.28 10.59 26.21
C ASN A 125 5.80 11.60 25.18
N ASN A 126 5.92 11.20 23.91
CA ASN A 126 6.42 12.06 22.82
C ASN A 126 5.77 11.68 21.48
N ARG A 127 4.47 11.94 21.37
CA ARG A 127 3.67 11.60 20.19
C ARG A 127 4.21 12.17 18.88
N SER A 128 4.75 13.39 18.91
CA SER A 128 5.33 14.04 17.73
C SER A 128 6.51 13.25 17.15
N GLU A 129 7.44 12.81 18.01
CA GLU A 129 8.60 12.03 17.58
C GLU A 129 8.22 10.60 17.16
N HIS A 130 7.26 10.00 17.86
CA HIS A 130 6.66 8.73 17.44
C HIS A 130 6.12 8.84 16.01
N ASP A 131 5.27 9.82 15.75
CA ASP A 131 4.60 9.98 14.46
C ASP A 131 5.59 10.30 13.34
N ARG A 132 6.61 11.11 13.63
CA ARG A 132 7.72 11.37 12.70
C ARG A 132 8.45 10.08 12.34
N THR A 133 8.79 9.27 13.33
CA THR A 133 9.52 8.01 13.13
C THR A 133 8.68 6.98 12.38
N ALA A 134 7.42 6.81 12.77
CA ALA A 134 6.49 5.89 12.11
C ALA A 134 6.30 6.27 10.63
N LYS A 135 6.05 7.55 10.32
CA LYS A 135 5.95 8.02 8.92
C LYS A 135 7.23 7.77 8.12
N LEU A 136 8.41 7.96 8.72
CA LEU A 136 9.68 7.65 8.06
C LEU A 136 9.82 6.15 7.77
N TRP A 137 9.43 5.30 8.71
CA TRP A 137 9.42 3.84 8.50
C TRP A 137 8.44 3.42 7.42
N THR A 138 7.23 3.98 7.42
CA THR A 138 6.22 3.74 6.37
C THR A 138 6.80 4.07 4.99
N LYS A 139 7.39 5.26 4.82
CA LYS A 139 8.02 5.65 3.54
C LYS A 139 9.17 4.74 3.14
N LYS A 140 9.99 4.31 4.11
CA LYS A 140 11.19 3.51 3.86
C LYS A 140 10.91 2.05 3.53
N TYR A 141 9.98 1.42 4.25
CA TYR A 141 9.77 -0.04 4.19
C TYR A 141 8.45 -0.45 3.56
N ALA A 142 7.43 0.41 3.59
CA ALA A 142 6.09 0.12 3.10
C ALA A 142 5.75 0.87 1.80
N SER A 143 6.73 1.47 1.12
CA SER A 143 6.52 2.07 -0.21
C SER A 143 6.60 1.01 -1.30
N ALA A 144 5.88 1.21 -2.41
CA ALA A 144 5.84 0.28 -3.55
C ALA A 144 7.24 -0.05 -4.11
N ILE A 145 8.21 0.85 -3.95
CA ILE A 145 9.61 0.66 -4.37
C ILE A 145 10.35 -0.32 -3.45
N ALA A 146 10.06 -0.34 -2.15
CA ALA A 146 10.75 -1.20 -1.18
C ALA A 146 10.55 -2.70 -1.47
N TYR A 147 9.42 -3.08 -2.06
CA TYR A 147 9.14 -4.46 -2.45
C TYR A 147 10.12 -4.98 -3.53
N ASN A 148 10.43 -4.15 -4.53
CA ASN A 148 11.31 -4.51 -5.65
C ASN A 148 12.76 -4.78 -5.23
N TYR A 149 13.21 -4.23 -4.10
CA TYR A 149 14.56 -4.44 -3.56
C TYR A 149 14.70 -5.72 -2.71
N SER A 150 13.59 -6.41 -2.40
CA SER A 150 13.60 -7.59 -1.51
C SER A 150 13.78 -8.94 -2.22
N GLY A 151 13.99 -8.94 -3.54
CA GLY A 151 14.42 -10.13 -4.30
C GLY A 151 13.42 -11.28 -4.40
N SER A 152 12.13 -11.07 -4.13
CA SER A 152 11.09 -12.09 -4.29
C SER A 152 10.25 -11.79 -5.54
N SER A 153 10.37 -12.63 -6.56
CA SER A 153 9.62 -12.51 -7.83
C SER A 153 8.10 -12.59 -7.62
N ARG A 154 7.42 -11.49 -7.99
CA ARG A 154 6.02 -11.16 -8.34
C ARG A 154 4.89 -12.22 -8.25
N PRO A 155 3.63 -11.73 -8.08
CA PRO A 155 2.82 -11.40 -9.26
C PRO A 155 2.43 -9.91 -9.37
N VAL A 156 2.24 -9.50 -10.62
CA VAL A 156 1.95 -8.16 -11.14
C VAL A 156 0.52 -7.74 -10.74
N ALA A 157 0.38 -6.63 -10.02
CA ALA A 157 -0.89 -5.88 -10.02
C ALA A 157 -1.02 -5.20 -11.39
N ARG A 158 -2.14 -5.45 -12.08
CA ARG A 158 -2.45 -5.02 -13.45
C ARG A 158 -2.15 -3.54 -13.69
N ASP A 159 -1.53 -3.25 -14.83
CA ASP A 159 -1.13 -1.91 -15.27
C ASP A 159 -2.33 -0.97 -15.41
N ILE A 160 -2.21 0.22 -14.83
CA ILE A 160 -3.12 1.36 -15.02
C ILE A 160 -2.62 2.13 -16.25
N SER A 161 -2.60 1.50 -17.42
CA SER A 161 -2.18 2.13 -18.68
C SER A 161 -3.28 2.25 -19.74
N ASP A 162 -4.48 1.72 -19.49
CA ASP A 162 -5.59 1.72 -20.48
C ASP A 162 -6.59 2.87 -20.28
N THR A 163 -6.14 4.09 -19.96
CA THR A 163 -7.09 5.23 -19.90
C THR A 163 -6.54 6.57 -20.41
N LEU A 164 -5.48 6.56 -21.22
CA LEU A 164 -5.02 7.77 -21.92
C LEU A 164 -4.51 7.43 -23.31
N GLN A 165 -5.39 6.90 -24.17
CA GLN A 165 -5.10 6.80 -25.59
C GLN A 165 -6.40 6.83 -26.40
N ASP A 166 -7.06 7.99 -26.38
CA ASP A 166 -7.94 8.40 -27.47
C ASP A 166 -7.72 9.91 -27.71
N ASN A 167 -7.28 10.20 -28.93
CA ASN A 167 -7.27 11.50 -29.63
C ASN A 167 -6.07 12.45 -29.47
N GLU A 168 -4.90 12.02 -29.99
CA GLU A 168 -4.11 12.89 -30.88
C GLU A 168 -3.69 12.09 -32.13
N ALA A 169 -4.56 12.12 -33.14
CA ALA A 169 -4.24 11.65 -34.48
C ALA A 169 -4.75 12.67 -35.50
N ALA A 170 -3.97 13.72 -35.72
CA ALA A 170 -4.01 14.49 -36.95
C ALA A 170 -2.71 15.28 -37.11
N GLN A 171 -1.66 14.63 -37.63
CA GLN A 171 -0.64 15.27 -38.45
C GLN A 171 0.26 14.20 -39.08
N SER A 172 -0.04 13.86 -40.34
CA SER A 172 0.93 13.29 -41.28
C SER A 172 0.98 14.20 -42.50
N SER A 173 2.10 14.89 -42.69
CA SER A 173 2.48 15.55 -43.95
C SER A 173 2.77 14.51 -45.03
N PRO A 174 2.79 14.91 -46.32
CA PRO A 174 4.08 14.89 -47.01
C PRO A 174 4.35 16.08 -47.97
N GLU A 175 5.63 16.46 -48.00
CA GLU A 175 6.55 16.81 -49.11
C GLU A 175 6.21 17.88 -50.20
N VAL A 176 7.08 18.94 -50.23
CA VAL A 176 7.83 19.63 -51.32
C VAL A 176 7.35 19.55 -52.80
N ASP A 177 7.53 20.52 -53.71
CA ASP A 177 8.31 21.78 -53.82
C ASP A 177 7.76 22.60 -55.04
N ASP A 178 8.26 23.84 -55.18
CA ASP A 178 8.52 24.61 -56.41
C ASP A 178 7.61 25.76 -56.93
N GLU A 179 8.33 26.87 -57.15
CA GLU A 179 8.21 27.91 -58.19
C GLU A 179 7.21 29.10 -58.09
N ASN A 180 7.81 30.25 -57.73
CA ASN A 180 8.05 31.40 -58.62
C ASN A 180 7.13 32.64 -58.58
N THR A 181 7.83 33.78 -58.59
CA THR A 181 7.51 35.13 -59.12
C THR A 181 6.56 36.12 -58.42
N SER A 182 7.20 37.23 -58.02
CA SER A 182 6.76 38.64 -58.13
C SER A 182 5.65 39.10 -57.18
N SER A 183 5.61 40.31 -56.61
CA SER A 183 6.30 41.58 -56.83
C SER A 183 6.05 42.50 -55.62
N SER A 184 6.99 43.42 -55.34
CA SER A 184 6.82 44.76 -54.75
C SER A 184 6.00 44.89 -53.45
N THR A 185 6.48 45.48 -52.37
CA THR A 185 7.06 46.84 -52.30
C THR A 185 7.66 47.02 -50.88
N SER A 186 8.89 47.52 -50.78
CA SER A 186 9.42 48.21 -49.58
C SER A 186 9.25 49.73 -49.78
N PRO A 187 9.69 50.63 -48.88
CA PRO A 187 10.11 50.50 -47.47
C PRO A 187 9.34 51.53 -46.58
N SER A 188 9.52 51.59 -45.27
CA SER A 188 10.39 52.62 -44.66
C SER A 188 10.51 52.39 -43.14
N VAL A 189 11.74 52.21 -42.63
CA VAL A 189 12.56 53.20 -41.88
C VAL A 189 12.15 53.23 -40.39
N GLU A 190 12.93 52.56 -39.54
CA GLU A 190 13.80 53.16 -38.49
C GLU A 190 13.00 53.84 -37.35
N SER A 191 13.35 53.78 -36.07
CA SER A 191 14.48 53.24 -35.35
C SER A 191 14.20 53.49 -33.87
N SER A 192 14.83 52.67 -33.04
CA SER A 192 15.47 53.08 -31.78
C SER A 192 14.65 53.36 -30.53
N ASN A 193 15.12 52.63 -29.50
CA ASN A 193 15.31 53.03 -28.10
C ASN A 193 14.04 53.07 -27.25
N GLY A 194 13.96 52.41 -26.11
CA GLY A 194 15.02 52.08 -25.16
C GLY A 194 14.65 52.72 -23.82
N ASN A 195 14.88 51.98 -22.74
CA ASN A 195 14.89 52.44 -21.35
C ASN A 195 13.59 53.01 -20.75
N GLN A 196 12.94 52.25 -19.88
CA GLN A 196 13.10 52.26 -18.40
C GLN A 196 11.91 51.58 -17.74
#